data_AF-A0A642C7K7-F1
#
_entry.id   AF-A0A642C7K7-F1
#
_cell.length_a   1.000
_cell.length_b   1.000
_cell.length_c   1.000
_cell.angle_alpha   90.00
_cell.angle_beta   90.00
_cell.angle_gamma   90.00
#
_symmetry.space_group_name_H-M   'P 1'
#
loop_
_entity.id
_entity.type
_entity.pdbx_description
1 polymer ?
#
loop_
_entity_poly.entity_id
_entity_poly.type
_entity_poly.pdbx_seq_one_letter_code
_entity_poly.pdbx_strand_id
1 'polypeptide(L)'
;RTPPANWTTYKDRNEVGSFRRDFEIPQDWDGREVFISFDGVDSFFYLWINGQYVGFSKNSRNTANFNITPYLQKGKNTVAAEVYRSSDGSFLEAQDMFRLPGIFRTVALYSVPKVYFRDLVATPDLDATYTDGSLTVNAEIRNLDKKAIKDYKVYYSLYANKLYSDENTLVDGFLSPVIDKIAPNETGSVQTVLKVKAPNKWSAEFPYRYTLVAELKDKKNRTVEMVSTIVGFRKVEIKDTPASEDEFGLAGRYYYVNGKTVKLKGVNRHESNPGVGHAITREMMEKEIMLMKRANINHVRNSHYPDDPYWYFLCNKYGIYLEDEANIESHEYYYGAASLSHPVEWKNAHVAR
;
A
#
# COMPACT_ATOMS: atom_id res chain seq x y z
N ARG A 1 -5.91 29.27 -15.64
CA ARG A 1 -6.22 30.72 -15.41
C ARG A 1 -4.91 31.48 -15.29
N THR A 2 -4.81 32.73 -15.74
CA THR A 2 -3.59 33.55 -15.58
C THR A 2 -3.55 34.18 -14.19
N PRO A 3 -2.54 33.90 -13.33
CA PRO A 3 -2.33 34.59 -12.06
C PRO A 3 -2.31 36.12 -12.19
N PRO A 4 -2.63 36.88 -11.11
CA PRO A 4 -2.42 38.32 -11.07
C PRO A 4 -0.97 38.71 -11.37
N ALA A 5 -0.76 39.76 -12.17
CA ALA A 5 0.56 40.15 -12.67
C ALA A 5 1.59 40.51 -11.58
N ASN A 6 1.12 40.85 -10.38
CA ASN A 6 1.94 41.20 -9.22
C ASN A 6 2.30 39.99 -8.33
N TRP A 7 1.84 38.78 -8.64
CA TRP A 7 2.20 37.58 -7.89
C TRP A 7 3.49 36.97 -8.46
N THR A 8 4.31 36.34 -7.60
CA THR A 8 5.51 35.61 -8.04
C THR A 8 5.17 34.56 -9.09
N THR A 9 4.02 33.89 -8.94
CA THR A 9 3.49 32.88 -9.86
C THR A 9 3.12 33.41 -11.24
N TYR A 10 3.10 34.73 -11.44
CA TYR A 10 2.94 35.32 -12.78
C TYR A 10 4.22 35.18 -13.61
N LYS A 11 5.38 35.35 -12.97
CA LYS A 11 6.70 35.20 -13.61
C LYS A 11 7.16 33.75 -13.51
N ASP A 12 7.11 33.19 -12.31
CA ASP A 12 7.56 31.84 -12.00
C ASP A 12 6.35 30.90 -11.94
N ARG A 13 5.90 30.47 -13.12
CA ARG A 13 4.63 29.75 -13.32
C ARG A 13 4.53 28.39 -12.60
N ASN A 14 5.66 27.84 -12.17
CA ASN A 14 5.73 26.56 -11.47
C ASN A 14 6.67 26.69 -10.27
N GLU A 15 6.09 26.74 -9.07
CA GLU A 15 6.83 26.87 -7.84
C GLU A 15 7.63 25.59 -7.53
N VAL A 16 8.85 25.78 -7.03
CA VAL A 16 9.76 24.70 -6.68
C VAL A 16 10.14 24.80 -5.21
N GLY A 17 9.93 23.71 -4.47
CA GLY A 17 10.36 23.54 -3.08
C GLY A 17 11.64 22.70 -3.00
N SER A 18 12.73 23.27 -2.47
CA SER A 18 13.98 22.55 -2.25
C SER A 18 14.10 22.09 -0.80
N PHE A 19 14.01 20.77 -0.58
CA PHE A 19 14.15 20.14 0.71
C PHE A 19 15.54 19.53 0.85
N ARG A 20 16.17 19.68 2.01
CA ARG A 20 17.49 19.12 2.30
C ARG A 20 17.61 18.72 3.76
N ARG A 21 18.15 17.54 4.01
CA ARG A 21 18.39 17.04 5.37
C ARG A 21 19.62 16.16 5.41
N ASP A 22 20.35 16.21 6.52
CA ASP A 22 21.44 15.29 6.80
C ASP A 22 20.95 14.10 7.63
N PHE A 23 21.55 12.93 7.40
CA PHE A 23 21.25 11.69 8.10
C PHE A 23 22.49 10.79 8.23
N GLU A 24 22.41 9.79 9.09
CA GLU A 24 23.43 8.75 9.24
C GLU A 24 22.78 7.38 9.07
N ILE A 25 23.56 6.42 8.57
CA ILE A 25 23.11 5.04 8.44
C ILE A 25 23.50 4.28 9.70
N PRO A 26 22.57 3.52 10.32
CA PRO A 26 22.88 2.66 11.46
C PRO A 26 24.04 1.69 11.15
N GLN A 27 24.92 1.47 12.13
CA GLN A 27 26.12 0.64 11.93
C GLN A 27 25.78 -0.83 11.60
N ASP A 28 24.68 -1.34 12.13
CA ASP A 28 24.14 -2.68 11.88
C ASP A 28 23.59 -2.86 10.45
N TRP A 29 23.60 -1.79 9.63
CA TRP A 29 23.24 -1.87 8.22
C TRP A 29 24.43 -2.12 7.28
N ASP A 30 25.64 -2.29 7.81
CA ASP A 30 26.80 -2.60 6.98
C ASP A 30 26.58 -3.86 6.12
N GLY A 31 26.94 -3.76 4.83
CA GLY A 31 26.73 -4.81 3.85
C GLY A 31 25.27 -5.04 3.40
N ARG A 32 24.28 -4.33 3.94
CA ARG A 32 22.87 -4.39 3.49
C ARG A 32 22.63 -3.51 2.26
N GLU A 33 21.46 -3.62 1.67
CA GLU A 33 20.96 -2.66 0.68
C GLU A 33 20.05 -1.67 1.40
N VAL A 34 20.26 -0.38 1.16
CA VAL A 34 19.52 0.72 1.77
C VAL A 34 18.65 1.39 0.73
N PHE A 35 17.39 1.56 1.09
CA PHE A 35 16.37 2.21 0.28
C PHE A 35 15.84 3.45 1.00
N ILE A 36 15.41 4.43 0.21
CA ILE A 36 14.58 5.54 0.69
C ILE A 36 13.19 5.43 0.07
N SER A 37 12.17 5.55 0.92
CA SER A 37 10.75 5.57 0.57
C SER A 37 10.20 6.97 0.79
N PHE A 38 9.43 7.47 -0.18
CA PHE A 38 8.58 8.65 -0.05
C PHE A 38 7.14 8.22 -0.27
N ASP A 39 6.32 8.23 0.79
CA ASP A 39 4.94 7.71 0.73
C ASP A 39 3.94 8.67 0.04
N GLY A 40 4.36 9.92 -0.21
CA GLY A 40 3.56 10.92 -0.91
C GLY A 40 4.28 12.26 -1.07
N VAL A 41 4.48 12.66 -2.32
CA VAL A 41 5.10 13.93 -2.72
C VAL A 41 4.28 14.54 -3.85
N ASP A 42 3.71 15.72 -3.61
CA ASP A 42 2.81 16.38 -4.55
C ASP A 42 3.53 17.50 -5.32
N SER A 43 3.60 17.50 -6.67
CA SER A 43 3.09 16.48 -7.60
C SER A 43 4.20 15.64 -8.25
N PHE A 44 5.43 16.12 -8.15
CA PHE A 44 6.62 15.57 -8.79
C PHE A 44 7.87 15.96 -8.02
N PHE A 45 8.88 15.10 -8.00
CA PHE A 45 10.18 15.48 -7.47
C PHE A 45 11.35 14.76 -8.13
N TYR A 46 12.51 15.43 -8.10
CA TYR A 46 13.81 14.83 -8.33
C TYR A 46 14.50 14.56 -6.98
N LEU A 47 15.33 13.50 -6.93
CA LEU A 47 16.03 13.06 -5.73
C LEU A 47 17.55 13.03 -5.94
N TRP A 48 18.27 13.53 -4.93
CA TRP A 48 19.73 13.43 -4.84
C TRP A 48 20.16 12.91 -3.47
N ILE A 49 21.25 12.14 -3.47
CA ILE A 49 21.96 11.70 -2.26
C ILE A 49 23.42 12.12 -2.41
N ASN A 50 23.95 12.85 -1.43
CA ASN A 50 25.32 13.38 -1.43
C ASN A 50 25.67 14.17 -2.72
N GLY A 51 24.68 14.90 -3.27
CA GLY A 51 24.82 15.69 -4.50
C GLY A 51 24.76 14.86 -5.80
N GLN A 52 24.62 13.54 -5.73
CA GLN A 52 24.47 12.67 -6.89
C GLN A 52 22.99 12.43 -7.20
N TYR A 53 22.62 12.56 -8.47
CA TYR A 53 21.26 12.33 -8.94
C TYR A 53 20.88 10.84 -8.83
N VAL A 54 19.75 10.56 -8.20
CA VAL A 54 19.23 9.20 -7.99
C VAL A 54 18.09 8.88 -8.94
N GLY A 55 17.12 9.78 -9.10
CA GLY A 55 15.92 9.54 -9.88
C GLY A 55 14.84 10.61 -9.67
N PHE A 56 13.64 10.32 -10.18
CA PHE A 56 12.44 11.16 -10.01
C PHE A 56 11.21 10.30 -9.79
N SER A 57 10.11 10.92 -9.32
CA SER A 57 8.80 10.27 -9.27
C SER A 57 7.65 11.21 -9.63
N LYS A 58 6.54 10.61 -10.08
CA LYS A 58 5.21 11.18 -10.30
C LYS A 58 4.19 10.36 -9.51
N ASN A 59 2.92 10.76 -9.54
CA ASN A 59 1.82 10.16 -8.80
C ASN A 59 1.90 10.48 -7.30
N SER A 60 1.28 11.60 -6.92
CA SER A 60 1.47 12.22 -5.61
C SER A 60 1.04 11.35 -4.42
N ARG A 61 0.20 10.33 -4.66
CA ARG A 61 -0.48 9.53 -3.65
C ARG A 61 0.04 8.09 -3.56
N ASN A 62 1.05 7.75 -4.37
CA ASN A 62 1.71 6.45 -4.32
C ASN A 62 3.14 6.57 -3.79
N THR A 63 3.60 5.49 -3.17
CA THR A 63 4.97 5.40 -2.67
C THR A 63 6.01 5.36 -3.80
N ALA A 64 7.05 6.17 -3.67
CA ALA A 64 8.24 6.14 -4.51
C ALA A 64 9.44 5.58 -3.74
N ASN A 65 10.00 4.46 -4.22
CA ASN A 65 11.12 3.76 -3.59
C ASN A 65 12.37 3.82 -4.47
N PHE A 66 13.52 4.16 -3.87
CA PHE A 66 14.81 4.21 -4.56
C PHE A 66 15.87 3.43 -3.77
N ASN A 67 16.62 2.55 -4.44
CA ASN A 67 17.84 1.98 -3.85
C ASN A 67 18.91 3.06 -3.83
N ILE A 68 19.31 3.50 -2.63
CA ILE A 68 20.30 4.56 -2.45
C ILE A 68 21.69 4.04 -2.07
N THR A 69 21.84 2.72 -1.90
CA THR A 69 23.12 2.08 -1.52
C THR A 69 24.32 2.59 -2.32
N PRO A 70 24.27 2.74 -3.65
CA PRO A 70 25.42 3.18 -4.44
C PRO A 70 25.85 4.63 -4.18
N TYR A 71 24.99 5.46 -3.58
CA TYR A 71 25.22 6.90 -3.39
C TYR A 71 25.64 7.25 -1.95
N LEU A 72 25.62 6.26 -1.05
CA LEU A 72 25.95 6.45 0.36
C LEU A 72 27.46 6.52 0.60
N GLN A 73 27.84 7.30 1.62
CA GLN A 73 29.19 7.36 2.16
C GLN A 73 29.20 7.01 3.65
N LYS A 74 30.38 6.69 4.19
CA LYS A 74 30.53 6.41 5.63
C LYS A 74 30.24 7.66 6.46
N GLY A 75 29.51 7.47 7.56
CA GLY A 75 29.12 8.55 8.47
C GLY A 75 27.97 9.38 7.92
N LYS A 76 28.16 10.70 7.90
CA LYS A 76 27.13 11.67 7.53
C LYS A 76 26.81 11.63 6.02
N ASN A 77 25.54 11.51 5.71
CA ASN A 77 24.98 11.58 4.36
C ASN A 77 23.99 12.76 4.27
N THR A 78 23.76 13.26 3.07
CA THR A 78 22.77 14.32 2.79
C THR A 78 21.76 13.82 1.76
N VAL A 79 20.47 14.02 2.05
CA VAL A 79 19.39 13.89 1.06
C VAL A 79 18.94 15.28 0.62
N ALA A 80 18.67 15.42 -0.68
CA ALA A 80 18.02 16.59 -1.24
C ALA A 80 16.89 16.17 -2.19
N ALA A 81 15.76 16.86 -2.10
CA ALA A 81 14.62 16.66 -2.99
C ALA A 81 14.14 18.01 -3.53
N GLU A 82 13.96 18.08 -4.84
CA GLU A 82 13.44 19.26 -5.53
C GLU A 82 12.02 18.95 -6.00
N VAL A 83 11.04 19.57 -5.35
CA VAL A 83 9.61 19.26 -5.51
C VAL A 83 8.93 20.34 -6.33
N TYR A 84 8.23 19.94 -7.38
CA TYR A 84 7.56 20.83 -8.32
C TYR A 84 6.07 20.84 -8.06
N ARG A 85 5.45 22.03 -8.05
CA ARG A 85 4.01 22.17 -7.89
C ARG A 85 3.23 21.52 -9.02
N SER A 86 3.73 21.61 -10.24
CA SER A 86 3.06 21.10 -11.43
C SER A 86 3.98 20.28 -12.30
N SER A 87 3.43 19.21 -12.85
CA SER A 87 4.04 18.36 -13.87
C SER A 87 2.95 17.88 -14.83
N ASP A 88 3.30 17.10 -15.85
CA ASP A 88 2.27 16.41 -16.65
C ASP A 88 1.40 15.47 -15.81
N GLY A 89 1.91 14.95 -14.68
CA GLY A 89 1.13 14.15 -13.74
C GLY A 89 -0.05 14.90 -13.13
N SER A 90 0.05 16.24 -13.01
CA SER A 90 -1.02 17.09 -12.46
C SER A 90 -2.30 17.09 -13.32
N PHE A 91 -2.22 16.75 -14.60
CA PHE A 91 -3.40 16.60 -15.46
C PHE A 91 -4.25 15.37 -15.11
N LEU A 92 -3.69 14.40 -14.37
CA LEU A 92 -4.39 13.23 -13.85
C LEU A 92 -4.73 13.36 -12.35
N GLU A 93 -4.46 14.51 -11.73
CA GLU A 93 -4.65 14.75 -10.29
C GLU A 93 -5.55 15.99 -10.09
N ALA A 94 -6.68 15.99 -10.79
CA ALA A 94 -7.62 17.09 -10.85
C ALA A 94 -8.76 17.00 -9.81
N GLN A 95 -8.56 16.28 -8.71
CA GLN A 95 -9.56 16.12 -7.64
C GLN A 95 -10.14 17.44 -7.14
N ASP A 96 -11.41 17.48 -6.78
CA ASP A 96 -12.05 18.66 -6.17
C ASP A 96 -11.57 18.86 -4.72
N MET A 97 -10.33 19.36 -4.57
CA MET A 97 -9.65 19.58 -3.30
C MET A 97 -8.65 20.74 -3.38
N PHE A 98 -8.08 21.12 -2.24
CA PHE A 98 -7.03 22.13 -2.19
C PHE A 98 -5.74 21.65 -2.90
N ARG A 99 -5.15 22.50 -3.75
CA ARG A 99 -3.87 22.20 -4.43
C ARG A 99 -2.68 22.59 -3.55
N LEU A 100 -2.18 21.64 -2.76
CA LEU A 100 -1.14 21.83 -1.75
C LEU A 100 0.10 20.96 -2.06
N PRO A 101 1.10 21.47 -2.83
CA PRO A 101 2.29 20.71 -3.18
C PRO A 101 3.25 20.55 -1.99
N GLY A 102 4.14 19.56 -2.07
CA GLY A 102 5.19 19.31 -1.07
C GLY A 102 5.34 17.83 -0.71
N ILE A 103 6.27 17.54 0.20
CA ILE A 103 6.42 16.24 0.83
C ILE A 103 5.42 16.17 1.98
N PHE A 104 4.28 15.51 1.77
CA PHE A 104 3.15 15.56 2.72
C PHE A 104 2.88 14.23 3.45
N ARG A 105 3.51 13.13 3.03
CA ARG A 105 3.52 11.84 3.77
C ARG A 105 4.94 11.47 4.21
N THR A 106 5.05 10.33 4.87
CA THR A 106 6.29 9.83 5.48
C THR A 106 7.43 9.72 4.47
N VAL A 107 8.64 10.08 4.92
CA VAL A 107 9.90 9.72 4.27
C VAL A 107 10.67 8.82 5.22
N ALA A 108 11.03 7.62 4.76
CA ALA A 108 11.68 6.62 5.58
C ALA A 108 12.87 5.99 4.87
N LEU A 109 13.91 5.66 5.66
CA LEU A 109 14.96 4.75 5.24
C LEU A 109 14.63 3.35 5.75
N TYR A 110 14.88 2.35 4.92
CA TYR A 110 14.86 0.96 5.35
C TYR A 110 16.00 0.21 4.69
N SER A 111 16.40 -0.91 5.29
CA SER A 111 17.45 -1.77 4.72
C SER A 111 17.02 -3.21 4.64
N VAL A 112 17.49 -3.91 3.61
CA VAL A 112 17.24 -5.32 3.36
C VAL A 112 18.57 -6.06 3.20
N PRO A 113 18.66 -7.35 3.56
CA PRO A 113 19.82 -8.16 3.21
C PRO A 113 19.98 -8.27 1.68
N LYS A 114 21.12 -8.75 1.20
CA LYS A 114 21.36 -8.95 -0.24
C LYS A 114 20.36 -9.91 -0.88
N VAL A 115 19.81 -10.85 -0.11
CA VAL A 115 18.72 -11.73 -0.55
C VAL A 115 17.53 -11.52 0.37
N TYR A 116 16.42 -11.03 -0.18
CA TYR A 116 15.32 -10.51 0.62
C TYR A 116 13.95 -10.77 -0.05
N PHE A 117 12.87 -10.64 0.71
CA PHE A 117 11.50 -10.62 0.21
C PHE A 117 11.28 -9.35 -0.60
N ARG A 118 11.18 -9.50 -1.92
CA ARG A 118 10.76 -8.42 -2.82
C ARG A 118 9.28 -8.13 -2.65
N ASP A 119 8.48 -9.19 -2.55
CA ASP A 119 7.04 -9.12 -2.42
C ASP A 119 6.49 -10.32 -1.64
N LEU A 120 5.40 -10.11 -0.93
CA LEU A 120 4.68 -11.13 -0.17
C LEU A 120 3.18 -10.86 -0.26
N VAL A 121 2.48 -11.67 -1.05
CA VAL A 121 1.02 -11.57 -1.24
C VAL A 121 0.35 -12.74 -0.54
N ALA A 122 -0.49 -12.44 0.44
CA ALA A 122 -1.26 -13.42 1.20
C ALA A 122 -2.76 -13.26 0.89
N THR A 123 -3.32 -14.22 0.16
CA THR A 123 -4.70 -14.19 -0.31
C THR A 123 -5.54 -15.20 0.46
N PRO A 124 -6.31 -14.77 1.47
CA PRO A 124 -7.26 -15.64 2.16
C PRO A 124 -8.52 -15.82 1.32
N ASP A 125 -9.12 -17.00 1.41
CA ASP A 125 -10.43 -17.33 0.83
C ASP A 125 -11.20 -18.27 1.77
N LEU A 126 -12.50 -18.44 1.51
CA LEU A 126 -13.37 -19.39 2.17
C LEU A 126 -13.96 -20.38 1.14
N ASP A 127 -14.24 -21.60 1.59
CA ASP A 127 -14.96 -22.58 0.77
C ASP A 127 -16.39 -22.12 0.41
N ALA A 128 -17.07 -22.87 -0.46
CA ALA A 128 -18.42 -22.53 -0.93
C ALA A 128 -19.48 -22.53 0.19
N THR A 129 -19.20 -23.19 1.32
CA THR A 129 -20.08 -23.21 2.50
C THR A 129 -19.71 -22.12 3.52
N TYR A 130 -18.66 -21.34 3.23
CA TYR A 130 -18.04 -20.39 4.14
C TYR A 130 -17.60 -21.05 5.46
N THR A 131 -17.29 -22.34 5.48
CA THR A 131 -16.91 -23.06 6.72
C THR A 131 -15.41 -23.01 6.90
N ASP A 132 -14.67 -23.67 6.02
CA ASP A 132 -13.22 -23.73 6.06
C ASP A 132 -12.59 -22.66 5.17
N GLY A 133 -11.33 -22.32 5.46
CA GLY A 133 -10.57 -21.33 4.72
C GLY A 133 -9.31 -21.89 4.08
N SER A 134 -8.77 -21.14 3.15
CA SER A 134 -7.41 -21.35 2.63
C SER A 134 -6.66 -20.03 2.55
N LEU A 135 -5.36 -20.09 2.80
CA LEU A 135 -4.45 -18.97 2.64
C LEU A 135 -3.43 -19.32 1.57
N THR A 136 -3.56 -18.70 0.40
CA THR A 136 -2.56 -18.80 -0.67
C THR A 136 -1.53 -17.70 -0.47
N VAL A 137 -0.27 -18.08 -0.28
CA VAL A 137 0.84 -17.16 -0.09
C VAL A 137 1.77 -17.25 -1.30
N ASN A 138 2.00 -16.13 -1.97
CA ASN A 138 3.00 -15.97 -3.00
C ASN A 138 4.14 -15.10 -2.45
N ALA A 139 5.35 -15.64 -2.40
CA ALA A 139 6.54 -14.91 -1.99
C ALA A 139 7.48 -14.75 -3.18
N GLU A 140 7.92 -13.52 -3.44
CA GLU A 140 8.99 -13.21 -4.38
C GLU A 140 10.28 -12.89 -3.63
N ILE A 141 11.35 -13.61 -3.94
CA ILE A 141 12.66 -13.46 -3.32
C ILE A 141 13.63 -12.85 -4.33
N ARG A 142 14.17 -11.68 -4.02
CA ARG A 142 15.13 -10.98 -4.87
C ARG A 142 16.55 -11.28 -4.42
N ASN A 143 17.42 -11.60 -5.37
CA ASN A 143 18.86 -11.76 -5.13
C ASN A 143 19.65 -10.58 -5.70
N LEU A 144 20.14 -9.71 -4.83
CA LEU A 144 21.09 -8.62 -5.14
C LEU A 144 22.55 -9.00 -4.81
N ASP A 145 22.81 -10.24 -4.40
CA ASP A 145 24.18 -10.75 -4.24
C ASP A 145 24.81 -10.97 -5.63
N LYS A 146 26.15 -10.95 -5.66
CA LYS A 146 26.96 -11.22 -6.87
C LYS A 146 26.94 -12.69 -7.25
N LYS A 147 26.51 -13.59 -6.35
CA LYS A 147 26.47 -15.04 -6.55
C LYS A 147 25.03 -15.53 -6.63
N ALA A 148 24.82 -16.57 -7.44
CA ALA A 148 23.56 -17.29 -7.43
C ALA A 148 23.35 -17.94 -6.05
N ILE A 149 22.13 -17.85 -5.54
CA ILE A 149 21.71 -18.60 -4.35
C ILE A 149 21.00 -19.87 -4.75
N LYS A 150 20.98 -20.85 -3.84
CA LYS A 150 20.32 -22.15 -4.01
C LYS A 150 19.74 -22.63 -2.70
N ASP A 151 18.71 -23.47 -2.81
CA ASP A 151 18.09 -24.21 -1.71
C ASP A 151 17.54 -23.29 -0.60
N TYR A 152 17.00 -22.13 -0.99
CA TYR A 152 16.30 -21.25 -0.06
C TYR A 152 14.88 -21.74 0.16
N LYS A 153 14.30 -21.40 1.31
CA LYS A 153 12.91 -21.75 1.64
C LYS A 153 12.30 -20.69 2.53
N VAL A 154 10.97 -20.63 2.51
CA VAL A 154 10.20 -19.74 3.37
C VAL A 154 9.46 -20.57 4.41
N TYR A 155 9.68 -20.24 5.68
CA TYR A 155 8.90 -20.77 6.79
C TYR A 155 7.84 -19.74 7.17
N TYR A 156 6.59 -20.17 7.20
CA TYR A 156 5.46 -19.34 7.53
C TYR A 156 4.92 -19.71 8.91
N SER A 157 4.48 -18.72 9.68
CA SER A 157 3.76 -18.90 10.93
C SER A 157 2.53 -18.00 10.93
N LEU A 158 1.35 -18.60 11.10
CA LEU A 158 0.08 -17.88 11.13
C LEU A 158 -0.39 -17.75 12.58
N TYR A 159 -0.65 -16.53 13.02
CA TYR A 159 -1.13 -16.23 14.37
C TYR A 159 -2.53 -15.64 14.29
N ALA A 160 -3.48 -16.13 15.09
CA ALA A 160 -4.81 -15.55 15.20
C ALA A 160 -4.79 -14.40 16.21
N ASN A 161 -5.23 -13.21 15.81
CA ASN A 161 -5.40 -12.09 16.74
C ASN A 161 -6.73 -12.22 17.49
N LYS A 162 -6.71 -11.95 18.79
CA LYS A 162 -7.93 -11.82 19.59
C LYS A 162 -8.74 -10.63 19.08
N LEU A 163 -10.07 -10.78 19.00
CA LEU A 163 -10.96 -9.72 18.52
C LEU A 163 -10.75 -8.44 19.34
N TYR A 164 -10.59 -7.31 18.63
CA TYR A 164 -10.30 -5.99 19.21
C TYR A 164 -8.98 -5.88 20.02
N SER A 165 -8.03 -6.78 19.77
CA SER A 165 -6.70 -6.77 20.38
C SER A 165 -5.62 -6.99 19.33
N ASP A 166 -4.38 -6.68 19.69
CA ASP A 166 -3.17 -7.04 18.94
C ASP A 166 -2.50 -8.31 19.51
N GLU A 167 -2.96 -8.79 20.68
CA GLU A 167 -2.60 -10.11 21.23
C GLU A 167 -2.94 -11.21 20.23
N ASN A 168 -2.03 -12.17 20.07
CA ASN A 168 -2.20 -13.25 19.13
C ASN A 168 -1.67 -14.59 19.64
N THR A 169 -2.17 -15.67 19.05
CA THR A 169 -1.82 -17.04 19.37
C THR A 169 -1.47 -17.79 18.10
N LEU A 170 -0.41 -18.60 18.12
CA LEU A 170 -0.01 -19.42 16.97
C LEU A 170 -1.15 -20.38 16.59
N VAL A 171 -1.49 -20.40 15.32
CA VAL A 171 -2.48 -21.31 14.70
C VAL A 171 -1.76 -22.50 14.11
N ASP A 172 -0.82 -22.22 13.20
CA ASP A 172 -0.04 -23.25 12.51
C ASP A 172 1.26 -22.66 11.93
N GLY A 173 2.21 -23.54 11.64
CA GLY A 173 3.44 -23.23 10.92
C GLY A 173 3.63 -24.15 9.72
N PHE A 174 3.99 -23.60 8.57
CA PHE A 174 4.08 -24.37 7.32
C PHE A 174 5.24 -23.89 6.46
N LEU A 175 5.74 -24.77 5.58
CA LEU A 175 6.94 -24.53 4.79
C LEU A 175 6.62 -24.46 3.31
N SER A 176 7.28 -23.55 2.60
CA SER A 176 7.26 -23.53 1.14
C SER A 176 8.01 -24.72 0.52
N PRO A 177 7.75 -25.06 -0.74
CA PRO A 177 8.73 -25.75 -1.58
C PRO A 177 10.09 -25.05 -1.55
N VAL A 178 11.15 -25.82 -1.83
CA VAL A 178 12.50 -25.26 -1.96
C VAL A 178 12.58 -24.43 -3.23
N ILE A 179 13.24 -23.28 -3.14
CA ILE A 179 13.60 -22.44 -4.29
C ILE A 179 14.98 -22.91 -4.76
N ASP A 180 15.01 -23.63 -5.88
CA ASP A 180 16.21 -24.34 -6.36
C ASP A 180 17.38 -23.41 -6.64
N LYS A 181 17.16 -22.32 -7.39
CA LYS A 181 18.20 -21.35 -7.74
C LYS A 181 17.60 -20.00 -8.08
N ILE A 182 18.24 -18.92 -7.60
CA ILE A 182 18.00 -17.55 -8.08
C ILE A 182 19.35 -16.97 -8.51
N ALA A 183 19.49 -16.56 -9.76
CA ALA A 183 20.75 -15.97 -10.24
C ALA A 183 20.96 -14.55 -9.67
N PRO A 184 22.18 -13.98 -9.77
CA PRO A 184 22.41 -12.59 -9.42
C PRO A 184 21.47 -11.66 -10.18
N ASN A 185 20.89 -10.68 -9.48
CA ASN A 185 19.94 -9.73 -10.05
C ASN A 185 18.69 -10.37 -10.68
N GLU A 186 18.29 -11.53 -10.21
CA GLU A 186 17.01 -12.17 -10.55
C GLU A 186 16.09 -12.27 -9.34
N THR A 187 14.81 -12.56 -9.61
CA THR A 187 13.77 -12.79 -8.61
C THR A 187 13.25 -14.21 -8.81
N GLY A 188 13.18 -15.00 -7.74
CA GLY A 188 12.48 -16.28 -7.74
C GLY A 188 11.15 -16.17 -7.00
N SER A 189 10.16 -16.96 -7.39
CA SER A 189 8.83 -16.94 -6.77
C SER A 189 8.46 -18.32 -6.26
N VAL A 190 7.76 -18.36 -5.12
CA VAL A 190 7.21 -19.61 -4.57
C VAL A 190 5.79 -19.38 -4.07
N GLN A 191 4.90 -20.32 -4.40
CA GLN A 191 3.53 -20.33 -3.91
C GLN A 191 3.38 -21.44 -2.86
N THR A 192 2.60 -21.17 -1.82
CA THR A 192 2.26 -22.15 -0.78
C THR A 192 0.82 -21.94 -0.35
N VAL A 193 0.08 -23.03 -0.10
CA VAL A 193 -1.32 -22.97 0.32
C VAL A 193 -1.46 -23.63 1.68
N LEU A 194 -1.92 -22.88 2.67
CA LEU A 194 -2.34 -23.41 3.97
C LEU A 194 -3.86 -23.61 3.98
N LYS A 195 -4.33 -24.76 4.46
CA LYS A 195 -5.74 -24.99 4.77
C LYS A 195 -5.97 -24.67 6.24
N VAL A 196 -6.99 -23.86 6.53
CA VAL A 196 -7.35 -23.46 7.89
C VAL A 196 -8.76 -23.92 8.16
N LYS A 197 -8.93 -24.80 9.15
CA LYS A 197 -10.25 -25.30 9.53
C LYS A 197 -11.02 -24.23 10.31
N ALA A 198 -12.26 -23.97 9.90
CA ALA A 198 -13.17 -23.05 10.57
C ALA A 198 -12.52 -21.72 11.06
N PRO A 199 -11.85 -20.93 10.21
CA PRO A 199 -11.21 -19.69 10.65
C PRO A 199 -12.26 -18.68 11.11
N ASN A 200 -11.86 -17.84 12.08
CA ASN A 200 -12.61 -16.65 12.40
C ASN A 200 -12.60 -15.71 11.19
N LYS A 201 -13.79 -15.25 10.79
CA LYS A 201 -13.97 -14.50 9.55
C LYS A 201 -13.88 -13.01 9.80
N TRP A 202 -13.19 -12.30 8.92
CA TRP A 202 -13.17 -10.84 8.93
C TRP A 202 -14.46 -10.28 8.33
N SER A 203 -15.04 -9.28 8.99
CA SER A 203 -16.08 -8.40 8.47
C SER A 203 -15.95 -7.01 9.10
N ALA A 204 -16.71 -6.02 8.62
CA ALA A 204 -16.76 -4.71 9.26
C ALA A 204 -17.38 -4.74 10.68
N GLU A 205 -18.11 -5.81 11.01
CA GLU A 205 -18.76 -6.02 12.31
C GLU A 205 -17.84 -6.79 13.28
N PHE A 206 -17.15 -7.81 12.77
CA PHE A 206 -16.21 -8.64 13.52
C PHE A 206 -14.87 -8.67 12.78
N PRO A 207 -13.98 -7.67 13.01
CA PRO A 207 -12.71 -7.56 12.30
C PRO A 207 -11.67 -8.55 12.85
N TYR A 208 -11.95 -9.85 12.76
CA TYR A 208 -10.97 -10.88 13.09
C TYR A 208 -9.80 -10.81 12.12
N ARG A 209 -8.59 -10.75 12.68
CA ARG A 209 -7.34 -10.66 11.94
C ARG A 209 -6.44 -11.83 12.30
N TYR A 210 -5.54 -12.14 11.39
CA TYR A 210 -4.42 -13.03 11.59
C TYR A 210 -3.15 -12.30 11.18
N THR A 211 -2.05 -12.57 11.87
CA THR A 211 -0.71 -12.13 11.45
C THR A 211 0.00 -13.31 10.79
N LEU A 212 0.33 -13.17 9.50
CA LEU A 212 1.23 -14.08 8.81
C LEU A 212 2.66 -13.57 8.96
N VAL A 213 3.53 -14.36 9.58
CA VAL A 213 4.98 -14.12 9.62
C VAL A 213 5.64 -15.03 8.59
N ALA A 214 6.48 -14.46 7.73
CA ALA A 214 7.26 -15.18 6.72
C ALA A 214 8.75 -15.02 7.01
N GLU A 215 9.45 -16.14 7.12
CA GLU A 215 10.87 -16.21 7.46
C GLU A 215 11.65 -16.85 6.32
N LEU A 216 12.50 -16.06 5.65
CA LEU A 216 13.38 -16.55 4.60
C LEU A 216 14.58 -17.24 5.23
N LYS A 217 14.77 -18.53 4.91
CA LYS A 217 15.89 -19.34 5.39
C LYS A 217 16.80 -19.75 4.26
N ASP A 218 18.11 -19.67 4.52
CA ASP A 218 19.13 -20.15 3.60
C ASP A 218 19.26 -21.70 3.63
N LYS A 219 20.12 -22.24 2.76
CA LYS A 219 20.42 -23.68 2.69
C LYS A 219 20.95 -24.30 3.98
N LYS A 220 21.39 -23.49 4.95
CA LYS A 220 21.87 -23.92 6.28
C LYS A 220 20.78 -23.73 7.35
N ASN A 221 19.54 -23.47 6.96
CA ASN A 221 18.40 -23.16 7.83
C ASN A 221 18.56 -21.89 8.68
N ARG A 222 19.49 -21.00 8.32
CA ARG A 222 19.67 -19.73 9.02
C ARG A 222 18.68 -18.72 8.48
N THR A 223 18.10 -17.93 9.37
CA THR A 223 17.18 -16.86 9.02
C THR A 223 17.94 -15.70 8.39
N VAL A 224 17.51 -15.32 7.19
CA VAL A 224 18.07 -14.22 6.41
C VAL A 224 17.23 -12.96 6.60
N GLU A 225 15.92 -13.11 6.53
CA GLU A 225 14.96 -12.03 6.71
C GLU A 225 13.65 -12.57 7.28
N MET A 226 12.93 -11.71 7.99
CA MET A 226 11.58 -11.96 8.44
C MET A 226 10.70 -10.75 8.12
N VAL A 227 9.55 -11.00 7.52
CA VAL A 227 8.52 -9.99 7.23
C VAL A 227 7.18 -10.48 7.77
N SER A 228 6.21 -9.58 7.90
CA SER A 228 4.86 -9.97 8.31
C SER A 228 3.79 -9.15 7.61
N THR A 229 2.60 -9.73 7.47
CA THR A 229 1.42 -9.06 6.94
C THR A 229 0.16 -9.51 7.67
N ILE A 230 -0.89 -8.69 7.61
CA ILE A 230 -2.19 -8.97 8.23
C ILE A 230 -3.11 -9.63 7.21
N VAL A 231 -3.82 -10.67 7.65
CA VAL A 231 -4.73 -11.49 6.86
C VAL A 231 -6.11 -11.47 7.51
N GLY A 232 -7.16 -11.33 6.71
CA GLY A 232 -8.56 -11.45 7.16
C GLY A 232 -9.32 -12.43 6.28
N PHE A 233 -9.70 -13.59 6.82
CA PHE A 233 -10.47 -14.61 6.10
C PHE A 233 -11.86 -14.08 5.77
N ARG A 234 -12.12 -13.85 4.49
CA ARG A 234 -13.39 -13.34 4.00
C ARG A 234 -13.59 -13.78 2.56
N LYS A 235 -14.85 -13.84 2.13
CA LYS A 235 -15.22 -14.05 0.74
C LYS A 235 -16.18 -12.97 0.29
N VAL A 236 -15.84 -12.30 -0.80
CA VAL A 236 -16.62 -11.21 -1.39
C VAL A 236 -17.16 -11.68 -2.72
N GLU A 237 -18.47 -11.58 -2.92
CA GLU A 237 -19.14 -12.11 -4.12
C GLU A 237 -20.25 -11.16 -4.57
N ILE A 238 -20.49 -11.11 -5.88
CA ILE A 238 -21.67 -10.48 -6.47
C ILE A 238 -22.44 -11.55 -7.23
N LYS A 239 -23.62 -11.91 -6.74
CA LYS A 239 -24.43 -13.00 -7.30
C LYS A 239 -25.91 -12.61 -7.37
N ASP A 240 -26.62 -13.27 -8.28
CA ASP A 240 -28.07 -13.16 -8.37
C ASP A 240 -28.72 -13.90 -7.18
N THR A 241 -29.77 -13.29 -6.64
CA THR A 241 -30.51 -13.74 -5.47
C THR A 241 -31.98 -13.82 -5.85
N PRO A 242 -32.61 -15.01 -5.78
CA PRO A 242 -34.02 -15.14 -6.08
C PRO A 242 -34.88 -14.50 -4.99
N ALA A 243 -36.09 -14.06 -5.36
CA ALA A 243 -37.07 -13.48 -4.43
C ALA A 243 -37.36 -14.37 -3.20
N SER A 244 -37.27 -15.69 -3.35
CA SER A 244 -37.48 -16.65 -2.26
C SER A 244 -36.39 -16.64 -1.18
N GLU A 245 -35.22 -16.06 -1.47
CA GLU A 245 -34.07 -15.99 -0.55
C GLU A 245 -33.82 -14.56 -0.03
N ASP A 246 -34.65 -13.60 -0.43
CA ASP A 246 -34.57 -12.21 -0.02
C ASP A 246 -35.61 -11.88 1.05
N GLU A 247 -35.25 -11.05 2.03
CA GLU A 247 -36.12 -10.72 3.17
C GLU A 247 -37.34 -9.86 2.75
N PHE A 248 -37.26 -9.17 1.61
CA PHE A 248 -38.35 -8.35 1.06
C PHE A 248 -39.07 -9.02 -0.11
N GLY A 249 -38.73 -10.28 -0.44
CA GLY A 249 -39.33 -10.99 -1.57
C GLY A 249 -38.90 -10.45 -2.93
N LEU A 250 -37.73 -9.80 -3.03
CA LEU A 250 -37.23 -9.19 -4.26
C LEU A 250 -36.10 -10.02 -4.87
N ALA A 251 -36.22 -10.33 -6.16
CA ALA A 251 -35.10 -10.88 -6.92
C ALA A 251 -34.15 -9.73 -7.32
N GLY A 252 -32.85 -9.97 -7.20
CA GLY A 252 -31.84 -8.95 -7.49
C GLY A 252 -30.44 -9.51 -7.59
N ARG A 253 -29.46 -8.62 -7.82
CA ARG A 253 -28.04 -8.97 -7.83
C ARG A 253 -27.36 -8.23 -6.69
N TYR A 254 -26.89 -8.97 -5.69
CA TYR A 254 -26.44 -8.38 -4.43
C TYR A 254 -24.95 -8.59 -4.17
N TYR A 255 -24.39 -7.68 -3.37
CA TYR A 255 -23.03 -7.76 -2.86
C TYR A 255 -23.03 -8.54 -1.53
N TYR A 256 -22.26 -9.61 -1.50
CA TYR A 256 -22.15 -10.53 -0.39
C TYR A 256 -20.77 -10.48 0.26
N VAL A 257 -20.75 -10.55 1.59
CA VAL A 257 -19.55 -10.84 2.38
C VAL A 257 -19.85 -12.06 3.25
N ASN A 258 -19.06 -13.12 3.11
CA ASN A 258 -19.19 -14.37 3.87
C ASN A 258 -20.60 -14.98 3.77
N GLY A 259 -21.21 -14.94 2.59
CA GLY A 259 -22.54 -15.48 2.33
C GLY A 259 -23.71 -14.63 2.85
N LYS A 260 -23.45 -13.42 3.35
CA LYS A 260 -24.48 -12.47 3.79
C LYS A 260 -24.50 -11.22 2.92
N THR A 261 -25.69 -10.72 2.58
CA THR A 261 -25.85 -9.44 1.90
C THR A 261 -25.38 -8.31 2.80
N VAL A 262 -24.76 -7.28 2.22
CA VAL A 262 -24.22 -6.14 2.98
C VAL A 262 -24.90 -4.84 2.58
N LYS A 263 -25.38 -4.10 3.57
CA LYS A 263 -25.75 -2.69 3.40
C LYS A 263 -24.54 -1.79 3.71
N LEU A 264 -23.99 -1.16 2.67
CA LEU A 264 -22.90 -0.20 2.81
C LEU A 264 -23.45 1.12 3.37
N LYS A 265 -23.01 1.48 4.58
CA LYS A 265 -23.27 2.75 5.26
C LYS A 265 -22.01 3.61 5.07
N GLY A 266 -21.88 4.13 3.86
CA GLY A 266 -20.64 4.69 3.32
C GLY A 266 -20.48 6.19 3.47
N VAL A 267 -19.23 6.64 3.53
CA VAL A 267 -18.81 8.03 3.32
C VAL A 267 -17.61 8.08 2.38
N ASN A 268 -17.42 9.20 1.69
CA ASN A 268 -16.16 9.51 1.01
C ASN A 268 -15.22 10.19 2.01
N ARG A 269 -13.94 9.84 1.99
CA ARG A 269 -12.90 10.44 2.84
C ARG A 269 -11.79 11.01 1.97
N HIS A 270 -11.55 12.30 2.09
CA HIS A 270 -10.31 12.94 1.64
C HIS A 270 -9.34 13.05 2.82
N GLU A 271 -8.04 12.91 2.56
CA GLU A 271 -6.98 13.32 3.49
C GLU A 271 -6.86 14.85 3.56
N SER A 272 -7.74 15.51 4.29
CA SER A 272 -7.69 16.96 4.53
C SER A 272 -7.86 17.33 6.00
N ASN A 273 -7.03 18.27 6.47
CA ASN A 273 -7.13 18.86 7.79
C ASN A 273 -6.90 20.39 7.72
N PRO A 274 -7.70 21.22 8.41
CA PRO A 274 -7.57 22.67 8.35
C PRO A 274 -6.24 23.22 8.89
N GLY A 275 -5.58 22.51 9.80
CA GLY A 275 -4.32 22.94 10.41
C GLY A 275 -3.06 22.47 9.67
N VAL A 276 -3.12 21.32 8.98
CA VAL A 276 -1.95 20.68 8.35
C VAL A 276 -2.12 20.34 6.87
N GLY A 277 -3.25 20.71 6.26
CA GLY A 277 -3.55 20.38 4.86
C GLY A 277 -3.66 18.86 4.67
N HIS A 278 -2.89 18.32 3.71
CA HIS A 278 -2.88 16.89 3.41
C HIS A 278 -1.98 16.05 4.34
N ALA A 279 -1.18 16.67 5.21
CA ALA A 279 -0.24 15.98 6.08
C ALA A 279 -0.91 15.45 7.37
N ILE A 280 -1.95 14.63 7.21
CA ILE A 280 -2.72 14.07 8.34
C ILE A 280 -1.85 13.13 9.18
N THR A 281 -1.92 13.27 10.51
CA THR A 281 -1.17 12.42 11.43
C THR A 281 -1.90 11.11 11.73
N ARG A 282 -1.17 10.08 12.19
CA ARG A 282 -1.75 8.81 12.64
C ARG A 282 -2.81 8.99 13.73
N GLU A 283 -2.57 9.89 14.69
CA GLU A 283 -3.53 10.20 15.75
C GLU A 283 -4.84 10.81 15.20
N MET A 284 -4.75 11.66 14.17
CA MET A 284 -5.93 12.20 13.49
C MET A 284 -6.71 11.09 12.79
N MET A 285 -6.04 10.20 12.06
CA MET A 285 -6.68 9.04 11.41
C MET A 285 -7.37 8.10 12.43
N GLU A 286 -6.74 7.85 13.58
CA GLU A 286 -7.34 7.06 14.67
C GLU A 286 -8.61 7.72 15.22
N LYS A 287 -8.60 9.06 15.41
CA LYS A 287 -9.78 9.81 15.85
C LYS A 287 -10.90 9.76 14.81
N GLU A 288 -10.56 9.89 13.53
CA GLU A 288 -11.52 9.84 12.42
C GLU A 288 -12.20 8.48 12.32
N ILE A 289 -11.45 7.37 12.33
CA ILE A 289 -12.07 6.05 12.24
C ILE A 289 -12.96 5.76 13.46
N MET A 290 -12.57 6.21 14.65
CA MET A 290 -13.40 6.08 15.85
C MET A 290 -14.70 6.88 15.75
N LEU A 291 -14.65 8.08 15.19
CA LEU A 291 -15.84 8.89 14.92
C LEU A 291 -16.78 8.15 13.95
N MET A 292 -16.23 7.58 12.87
CA MET A 292 -17.01 6.80 11.90
C MET A 292 -17.70 5.60 12.55
N LYS A 293 -16.96 4.82 13.36
CA LYS A 293 -17.54 3.65 14.07
C LYS A 293 -18.67 4.08 15.02
N ARG A 294 -18.52 5.18 15.76
CA ARG A 294 -19.57 5.72 16.64
C ARG A 294 -20.79 6.24 15.87
N ALA A 295 -20.59 6.68 14.63
CA ALA A 295 -21.64 7.13 13.72
C ALA A 295 -22.30 5.97 12.93
N ASN A 296 -22.00 4.70 13.26
CA ASN A 296 -22.50 3.51 12.57
C ASN A 296 -22.09 3.39 11.08
N ILE A 297 -20.99 4.05 10.70
CA ILE A 297 -20.37 3.90 9.36
C ILE A 297 -19.62 2.57 9.31
N ASN A 298 -19.80 1.84 8.21
CA ASN A 298 -19.13 0.55 7.98
C ASN A 298 -18.35 0.51 6.65
N HIS A 299 -18.39 1.58 5.86
CA HIS A 299 -17.77 1.65 4.55
C HIS A 299 -17.15 3.03 4.32
N VAL A 300 -15.98 3.06 3.69
CA VAL A 300 -15.31 4.28 3.25
C VAL A 300 -14.81 4.08 1.82
N ARG A 301 -15.00 5.09 0.99
CA ARG A 301 -14.32 5.26 -0.30
C ARG A 301 -13.18 6.26 -0.13
N ASN A 302 -11.98 5.87 -0.54
CA ASN A 302 -10.81 6.75 -0.57
C ASN A 302 -10.92 7.73 -1.73
N SER A 303 -11.69 8.80 -1.55
CA SER A 303 -11.89 9.83 -2.57
C SER A 303 -10.65 10.73 -2.66
N HIS A 304 -9.90 10.78 -3.76
CA HIS A 304 -10.02 10.00 -5.00
C HIS A 304 -8.62 9.49 -5.41
N TYR A 305 -8.04 8.71 -4.50
CA TYR A 305 -6.66 8.25 -4.55
C TYR A 305 -6.37 7.25 -3.43
N PRO A 306 -5.26 6.48 -3.50
CA PRO A 306 -4.83 5.66 -2.38
C PRO A 306 -4.44 6.53 -1.18
N ASP A 307 -4.93 6.18 0.00
CA ASP A 307 -4.67 6.90 1.25
C ASP A 307 -3.30 6.51 1.85
N ASP A 308 -2.89 7.13 2.95
CA ASP A 308 -1.72 6.69 3.72
C ASP A 308 -1.86 5.21 4.11
N PRO A 309 -0.81 4.37 3.97
CA PRO A 309 -0.87 2.95 4.30
C PRO A 309 -1.41 2.62 5.71
N TYR A 310 -1.22 3.55 6.66
CA TYR A 310 -1.77 3.41 8.01
C TYR A 310 -3.30 3.40 8.05
N TRP A 311 -3.97 4.09 7.12
CA TRP A 311 -5.44 4.09 7.00
C TRP A 311 -5.99 2.68 6.71
N TYR A 312 -5.35 1.93 5.82
CA TYR A 312 -5.72 0.54 5.51
C TYR A 312 -5.53 -0.36 6.73
N PHE A 313 -4.46 -0.15 7.51
CA PHE A 313 -4.27 -0.85 8.78
C PHE A 313 -5.41 -0.57 9.76
N LEU A 314 -5.85 0.69 9.88
CA LEU A 314 -6.99 1.06 10.71
C LEU A 314 -8.29 0.42 10.22
N CYS A 315 -8.57 0.44 8.91
CA CYS A 315 -9.75 -0.19 8.32
C CYS A 315 -9.79 -1.71 8.61
N ASN A 316 -8.65 -2.38 8.49
CA ASN A 316 -8.50 -3.79 8.85
C ASN A 316 -8.75 -4.02 10.35
N LYS A 317 -8.18 -3.17 11.21
CA LYS A 317 -8.23 -3.29 12.69
C LYS A 317 -9.62 -3.02 13.26
N TYR A 318 -10.29 -1.99 12.78
CA TYR A 318 -11.56 -1.51 13.32
C TYR A 318 -12.78 -1.97 12.51
N GLY A 319 -12.56 -2.65 11.38
CA GLY A 319 -13.62 -3.19 10.55
C GLY A 319 -14.34 -2.09 9.78
N ILE A 320 -13.77 -1.70 8.64
CA ILE A 320 -14.37 -0.83 7.64
C ILE A 320 -14.19 -1.49 6.28
N TYR A 321 -15.26 -1.64 5.51
CA TYR A 321 -15.16 -2.00 4.10
C TYR A 321 -14.58 -0.82 3.33
N LEU A 322 -13.47 -1.05 2.64
CA LEU A 322 -12.75 0.02 1.94
C LEU A 322 -12.93 -0.15 0.43
N GLU A 323 -13.31 0.94 -0.24
CA GLU A 323 -13.11 1.09 -1.68
C GLU A 323 -11.83 1.90 -1.88
N ASP A 324 -10.82 1.22 -2.40
CA ASP A 324 -9.56 1.83 -2.76
C ASP A 324 -9.65 2.34 -4.20
N GLU A 325 -9.15 3.53 -4.46
CA GLU A 325 -9.34 4.24 -5.73
C GLU A 325 -8.00 4.71 -6.27
N ALA A 326 -7.73 4.46 -7.56
CA ALA A 326 -6.52 4.95 -8.21
C ALA A 326 -6.52 6.49 -8.25
N ASN A 327 -5.34 7.11 -8.13
CA ASN A 327 -5.17 8.56 -8.17
C ASN A 327 -5.31 9.10 -9.60
N ILE A 328 -6.49 9.00 -10.20
CA ILE A 328 -6.79 9.38 -11.57
C ILE A 328 -8.06 10.20 -11.61
N GLU A 329 -7.91 11.51 -11.71
CA GLU A 329 -9.01 12.42 -12.03
C GLU A 329 -8.55 13.44 -13.07
N SER A 330 -9.25 13.50 -14.21
CA SER A 330 -9.01 14.47 -15.29
C SER A 330 -10.24 15.32 -15.57
N HIS A 331 -10.99 15.67 -14.52
CA HIS A 331 -12.28 16.35 -14.58
C HIS A 331 -12.26 17.60 -15.48
N GLU A 332 -11.17 18.38 -15.45
CA GLU A 332 -11.00 19.60 -16.26
C GLU A 332 -11.05 19.36 -17.78
N TYR A 333 -10.82 18.12 -18.24
CA TYR A 333 -10.82 17.72 -19.65
C TYR A 333 -12.16 17.17 -20.13
N TYR A 334 -13.23 17.26 -19.32
CA TYR A 334 -14.56 16.75 -19.62
C TYR A 334 -14.60 15.22 -19.88
N TYR A 335 -15.80 14.70 -20.12
CA TYR A 335 -16.05 13.26 -20.31
C TYR A 335 -15.99 12.84 -21.78
N GLY A 336 -16.05 11.53 -22.03
CA GLY A 336 -16.10 10.97 -23.38
C GLY A 336 -14.81 11.19 -24.16
N ALA A 337 -14.91 11.58 -25.43
CA ALA A 337 -13.76 11.70 -26.34
C ALA A 337 -12.68 12.70 -25.90
N ALA A 338 -13.02 13.67 -25.04
CA ALA A 338 -12.08 14.66 -24.51
C ALA A 338 -11.31 14.18 -23.27
N SER A 339 -11.79 13.11 -22.60
CA SER A 339 -11.15 12.54 -21.42
C SER A 339 -9.74 12.04 -21.73
N LEU A 340 -8.80 12.29 -20.81
CA LEU A 340 -7.42 11.81 -20.90
C LEU A 340 -7.30 10.28 -20.83
N SER A 341 -8.40 9.57 -20.55
CA SER A 341 -8.45 8.10 -20.61
C SER A 341 -8.37 7.52 -22.03
N HIS A 342 -8.59 8.32 -23.09
CA HIS A 342 -8.64 7.85 -24.48
C HIS A 342 -7.34 8.02 -25.29
N PRO A 343 -6.58 9.12 -25.16
CA PRO A 343 -5.34 9.27 -25.90
C PRO A 343 -4.29 8.25 -25.44
N VAL A 344 -3.68 7.55 -26.39
CA VAL A 344 -2.78 6.43 -26.13
C VAL A 344 -1.51 6.83 -25.38
N GLU A 345 -1.10 8.10 -25.51
CA GLU A 345 0.04 8.70 -24.83
C GLU A 345 -0.11 8.66 -23.31
N TRP A 346 -1.35 8.72 -22.81
CA TRP A 346 -1.66 8.67 -21.38
C TRP A 346 -1.80 7.25 -20.82
N LYS A 347 -1.79 6.22 -21.68
CA LYS A 347 -2.00 4.82 -21.26
C LYS A 347 -1.04 4.39 -20.15
N ASN A 348 0.25 4.64 -20.32
CA ASN A 348 1.25 4.23 -19.33
C ASN A 348 1.09 4.99 -18.01
N ALA A 349 0.70 6.26 -18.06
CA ALA A 349 0.45 7.05 -16.85
C ALA A 349 -0.81 6.60 -16.11
N HIS A 350 -1.84 6.13 -16.81
CA HIS A 350 -3.04 5.53 -16.20
C HIS A 350 -2.74 4.15 -15.61
N VAL A 351 -2.04 3.28 -16.34
CA VAL A 351 -1.72 1.91 -15.88
C VAL A 351 -0.77 1.91 -14.68
N ALA A 352 0.09 2.93 -14.56
CA ALA A 352 1.04 3.06 -13.45
C ALA A 352 0.41 3.58 -12.14
N ARG A 353 -0.83 4.08 -12.19
CA ARG A 353 -1.60 4.58 -11.06
C ARG A 353 -2.56 3.50 -10.59
#